data_AF-A0A0E3L2D9-F1
#
_entry.id   AF-A0A0E3L2D9-F1
#
_cell.length_a   1.000
_cell.length_b   1.000
_cell.length_c   1.000
_cell.angle_alpha   90.00
_cell.angle_beta   90.00
_cell.angle_gamma   90.00
#
_symmetry.space_group_name_H-M   'P 1'
#
loop_
_entity.id
_entity.type
_entity.pdbx_description
1 polymer ?
#
loop_
_entity_poly.entity_id
_entity_poly.type
_entity_poly.pdbx_seq_one_letter_code
_entity_poly.pdbx_strand_id
1 'polypeptide(L)'
;MEQEAVEYRAVRYEVLQVPWWLVVLEGIITVIIGLFLLFSPVVTTITLVQILGIFWFLGGVISIISLLIDRENMGWKLLSGTIGILIGIMVFVYPYSPFVILSFFVIILGIWSIIYGAIRLIWALKGDGLGMAILGLLTIVLGILLLVNPLAGAVVLPWIYGISLVIGGVAALIDGFRMKSGKNTSYPG
;
A
#
# COMPACT_ATOMS: atom_id res chain seq x y z
N MET A 1 -45.50 12.07 9.19
CA MET A 1 -44.30 12.92 9.36
C MET A 1 -43.43 12.47 10.52
N GLU A 2 -43.96 12.09 11.69
CA GLU A 2 -43.10 11.56 12.79
C GLU A 2 -42.59 10.13 12.56
N GLN A 3 -43.33 9.27 11.85
CA GLN A 3 -42.91 7.89 11.59
C GLN A 3 -41.71 7.78 10.63
N GLU A 4 -41.62 8.65 9.62
CA GLU A 4 -40.43 8.73 8.73
C GLU A 4 -39.17 9.22 9.46
N ALA A 5 -39.32 10.08 10.46
CA ALA A 5 -38.20 10.59 11.26
C ALA A 5 -37.61 9.54 12.22
N VAL A 6 -38.38 8.49 12.55
CA VAL A 6 -37.93 7.36 13.38
C VAL A 6 -37.16 6.34 12.55
N GLU A 7 -37.59 6.10 11.31
CA GLU A 7 -36.93 5.15 10.40
C GLU A 7 -35.53 5.63 9.99
N TYR A 8 -35.33 6.94 9.82
CA TYR A 8 -34.04 7.54 9.49
C TYR A 8 -32.97 7.40 10.60
N ARG A 9 -33.37 7.09 11.84
CA ARG A 9 -32.45 6.90 12.99
C ARG A 9 -31.94 5.46 13.15
N ALA A 10 -32.51 4.50 12.42
CA ALA A 10 -32.23 3.08 12.63
C ALA A 10 -31.01 2.56 11.84
N VAL A 11 -30.50 3.30 10.86
CA VAL A 11 -29.26 2.93 10.16
C VAL A 11 -28.05 3.47 10.92
N ARG A 12 -27.84 3.00 12.15
CA ARG A 12 -26.52 3.12 12.78
C ARG A 12 -25.59 2.20 12.01
N TYR A 13 -24.63 2.76 11.31
CA TYR A 13 -23.45 2.01 10.91
C TYR A 13 -22.78 1.50 12.18
N GLU A 14 -23.00 0.23 12.53
CA GLU A 14 -22.15 -0.46 13.49
C GLU A 14 -20.74 -0.36 12.93
N VAL A 15 -19.91 0.49 13.54
CA VAL A 15 -18.49 0.56 13.23
C VAL A 15 -17.96 -0.84 13.46
N LEU A 16 -17.66 -1.57 12.38
CA LEU A 16 -17.08 -2.91 12.42
C LEU A 16 -15.81 -2.83 13.27
N GLN A 17 -15.93 -3.21 14.54
CA GLN A 17 -14.79 -3.16 15.46
C GLN A 17 -13.83 -4.27 15.05
N VAL A 18 -12.68 -3.89 14.52
CA VAL A 18 -11.65 -4.85 14.13
C VAL A 18 -11.21 -5.62 15.38
N PRO A 19 -11.33 -6.95 15.41
CA PRO A 19 -10.93 -7.72 16.57
C PRO A 19 -9.41 -7.65 16.78
N TRP A 20 -8.99 -7.54 18.04
CA TRP A 20 -7.59 -7.36 18.43
C TRP A 20 -6.63 -8.41 17.85
N TRP A 21 -7.10 -9.66 17.70
CA TRP A 21 -6.30 -10.77 17.20
C TRP A 21 -5.96 -10.62 15.71
N LEU A 22 -6.82 -9.95 14.91
CA LEU A 22 -6.51 -9.65 13.51
C LEU A 22 -5.34 -8.65 13.41
N VAL A 23 -5.33 -7.64 14.27
CA VAL A 23 -4.25 -6.63 14.30
C VAL A 23 -2.94 -7.24 14.77
N VAL A 24 -2.98 -8.13 15.77
CA VAL A 24 -1.79 -8.89 16.19
C VAL A 24 -1.30 -9.80 15.05
N LEU A 25 -2.19 -10.53 14.39
CA LEU A 25 -1.85 -11.41 13.27
C LEU A 25 -1.21 -10.61 12.11
N GLU A 26 -1.79 -9.48 11.74
CA GLU A 26 -1.23 -8.54 10.78
C GLU A 26 0.18 -8.10 11.17
N GLY A 27 0.37 -7.69 12.44
CA GLY A 27 1.66 -7.31 12.97
C GLY A 27 2.72 -8.41 12.84
N ILE A 28 2.38 -9.66 13.21
CA ILE A 28 3.28 -10.82 13.08
C ILE A 28 3.68 -11.02 11.61
N ILE A 29 2.70 -11.08 10.69
CA ILE A 29 2.94 -11.28 9.26
C ILE A 29 3.84 -10.17 8.71
N THR A 30 3.54 -8.93 9.07
CA THR A 30 4.27 -7.74 8.62
C THR A 30 5.73 -7.75 9.09
N VAL A 31 5.98 -8.10 10.36
CA VAL A 31 7.34 -8.26 10.87
C VAL A 31 8.09 -9.36 10.14
N ILE A 32 7.47 -10.53 9.94
CA ILE A 32 8.10 -11.66 9.24
C ILE A 32 8.50 -11.27 7.82
N ILE A 33 7.60 -10.64 7.07
CA ILE A 33 7.90 -10.16 5.71
C ILE A 33 9.02 -9.11 5.74
N GLY A 34 8.99 -8.19 6.70
CA GLY A 34 10.02 -7.20 6.90
C GLY A 34 11.40 -7.83 7.14
N LEU A 35 11.49 -8.84 8.01
CA LEU A 35 12.74 -9.56 8.27
C LEU A 35 13.23 -10.31 7.03
N PHE A 36 12.34 -10.96 6.29
CA PHE A 36 12.70 -11.64 5.03
C PHE A 36 13.26 -10.66 3.99
N LEU A 37 12.70 -9.46 3.88
CA LEU A 37 13.25 -8.41 3.00
C LEU A 37 14.64 -7.96 3.43
N LEU A 38 14.97 -7.97 4.73
CA LEU A 38 16.28 -7.55 5.22
C LEU A 38 17.36 -8.63 5.06
N PHE A 39 17.02 -9.90 5.32
CA PHE A 39 17.97 -11.01 5.29
C PHE A 39 18.07 -11.69 3.92
N SER A 40 17.00 -11.65 3.13
CA SER A 40 16.92 -12.29 1.81
C SER A 40 16.13 -11.40 0.83
N PRO A 41 16.62 -10.18 0.55
CA PRO A 41 15.90 -9.17 -0.23
C PRO A 41 15.50 -9.72 -1.61
N VAL A 42 16.43 -10.35 -2.33
CA VAL A 42 16.19 -10.82 -3.71
C VAL A 42 15.04 -11.82 -3.77
N VAL A 43 15.13 -12.91 -2.99
CA VAL A 43 14.13 -13.98 -2.99
C VAL A 43 12.78 -13.45 -2.52
N THR A 44 12.77 -12.67 -1.44
CA THR A 44 11.54 -12.12 -0.86
C THR A 44 10.86 -11.16 -1.83
N THR A 45 11.63 -10.30 -2.50
CA THR A 45 11.12 -9.39 -3.52
C THR A 45 10.52 -10.16 -4.71
N ILE A 46 11.16 -11.23 -5.18
CA ILE A 46 10.59 -12.09 -6.24
C ILE A 46 9.24 -12.64 -5.79
N THR A 47 9.18 -13.23 -4.60
CA THR A 47 7.95 -13.83 -4.06
C THR A 47 6.84 -12.80 -3.90
N LEU A 48 7.13 -11.62 -3.37
CA LEU A 48 6.15 -10.54 -3.22
C LEU A 48 5.65 -10.05 -4.58
N VAL A 49 6.54 -9.86 -5.56
CA VAL A 49 6.16 -9.47 -6.93
C VAL A 49 5.29 -10.54 -7.58
N GLN A 50 5.59 -11.83 -7.39
CA GLN A 50 4.77 -12.94 -7.89
C GLN A 50 3.37 -12.94 -7.28
N ILE A 51 3.28 -12.77 -5.96
CA ILE A 51 2.00 -12.65 -5.25
C ILE A 51 1.20 -11.47 -5.81
N LEU A 52 1.82 -10.29 -5.95
CA LEU A 52 1.18 -9.12 -6.55
C LEU A 52 0.75 -9.37 -7.99
N GLY A 53 1.57 -10.05 -8.80
CA GLY A 53 1.24 -10.42 -10.17
C GLY A 53 0.00 -11.32 -10.25
N ILE A 54 -0.14 -12.29 -9.34
CA ILE A 54 -1.35 -13.13 -9.22
C ILE A 54 -2.57 -12.26 -8.91
N PHE A 55 -2.47 -11.35 -7.94
CA PHE A 55 -3.58 -10.46 -7.59
C PHE A 55 -3.99 -9.54 -8.75
N TRP A 56 -3.02 -8.97 -9.47
CA TRP A 56 -3.28 -8.13 -10.64
C TRP A 56 -3.89 -8.92 -11.80
N PHE A 57 -3.42 -10.15 -12.03
CA PHE A 57 -3.99 -11.05 -13.02
C PHE A 57 -5.45 -11.36 -12.70
N LEU A 58 -5.72 -11.84 -11.48
CA LEU A 58 -7.07 -12.21 -11.03
C LEU A 58 -8.01 -11.00 -11.02
N GLY A 59 -7.56 -9.86 -10.48
CA GLY A 59 -8.31 -8.61 -10.52
C GLY A 59 -8.61 -8.16 -11.95
N GLY A 60 -7.65 -8.33 -12.86
CA GLY A 60 -7.83 -8.03 -14.28
C GLY A 60 -8.88 -8.92 -14.94
N VAL A 61 -8.81 -10.24 -14.71
CA VAL A 61 -9.80 -11.22 -15.18
C VAL A 61 -11.19 -10.90 -14.63
N ILE A 62 -11.31 -10.64 -13.33
CA ILE A 62 -12.58 -10.28 -12.68
C ILE A 62 -13.14 -8.98 -13.28
N SER A 63 -12.28 -7.98 -13.53
CA SER A 63 -12.69 -6.70 -14.15
C SER A 63 -13.29 -6.92 -15.54
N ILE A 64 -12.68 -7.77 -16.38
CA ILE A 64 -13.22 -8.12 -17.70
C ILE A 64 -14.53 -8.93 -17.59
N ILE A 65 -14.59 -9.93 -16.69
CA ILE A 65 -15.80 -10.74 -16.48
C ILE A 65 -16.95 -9.86 -15.97
N SER A 66 -16.67 -8.84 -15.16
CA SER A 66 -17.68 -7.94 -14.61
C SER A 66 -18.49 -7.21 -15.70
N LEU A 67 -17.92 -7.03 -16.89
CA LEU A 67 -18.61 -6.44 -18.05
C LEU A 67 -19.80 -7.26 -18.57
N LEU A 68 -19.85 -8.56 -18.23
CA LEU A 68 -20.97 -9.43 -18.56
C LEU A 68 -22.18 -9.18 -17.66
N ILE A 69 -21.95 -8.66 -16.45
CA ILE A 69 -22.98 -8.42 -15.43
C ILE A 69 -23.41 -6.94 -15.48
N ASP A 70 -22.44 -6.04 -15.52
CA ASP A 70 -22.67 -4.59 -15.49
C ASP A 70 -21.68 -3.86 -16.39
N ARG A 71 -22.23 -3.03 -17.28
CA ARG A 71 -21.47 -2.25 -18.28
C ARG A 71 -21.19 -0.81 -17.84
N GLU A 72 -21.56 -0.42 -16.63
CA GLU A 72 -21.14 0.88 -16.10
C GLU A 72 -19.62 0.99 -16.07
N ASN A 73 -19.08 2.16 -16.45
CA ASN A 73 -17.65 2.42 -16.54
C ASN A 73 -16.87 1.43 -17.43
N MET A 74 -17.50 0.96 -18.51
CA MET A 74 -16.93 -0.03 -19.44
C MET A 74 -15.49 0.28 -19.86
N GLY A 75 -15.19 1.54 -20.19
CA GLY A 75 -13.83 1.96 -20.58
C GLY A 75 -12.79 1.71 -19.47
N TRP A 76 -13.15 2.00 -18.22
CA TRP A 76 -12.26 1.77 -17.07
C TRP A 76 -12.10 0.28 -16.75
N LYS A 77 -13.19 -0.50 -16.79
CA LYS A 77 -13.17 -1.95 -16.59
C LYS A 77 -12.31 -2.64 -17.66
N LEU A 78 -12.46 -2.26 -18.94
CA LEU A 78 -11.62 -2.78 -20.03
C LEU A 78 -10.14 -2.40 -19.85
N LEU A 79 -9.86 -1.13 -19.53
CA LEU A 79 -8.49 -0.65 -19.36
C LEU A 79 -7.81 -1.33 -18.17
N SER A 80 -8.41 -1.27 -16.98
CA SER A 80 -7.89 -1.89 -15.76
C SER A 80 -7.79 -3.41 -15.90
N GLY A 81 -8.76 -4.04 -16.54
CA GLY A 81 -8.79 -5.47 -16.82
C GLY A 81 -7.63 -5.91 -17.70
N THR A 82 -7.46 -5.23 -18.84
CA THR A 82 -6.38 -5.50 -19.79
C THR A 82 -5.01 -5.25 -19.16
N ILE A 83 -4.83 -4.13 -18.47
CA ILE A 83 -3.57 -3.80 -17.79
C ILE A 83 -3.25 -4.84 -16.70
N GLY A 84 -4.23 -5.22 -15.89
CA GLY A 84 -4.08 -6.21 -14.82
C GLY A 84 -3.63 -7.57 -15.36
N ILE A 85 -4.27 -8.05 -16.44
CA ILE A 85 -3.91 -9.30 -17.11
C ILE A 85 -2.49 -9.22 -17.69
N LEU A 86 -2.15 -8.15 -18.40
CA LEU A 86 -0.84 -7.97 -19.02
C LEU A 86 0.28 -7.96 -17.97
N ILE A 87 0.10 -7.23 -16.87
CA ILE A 87 1.07 -7.16 -15.77
C ILE A 87 1.21 -8.54 -15.10
N GLY A 88 0.09 -9.21 -14.84
CA GLY A 88 0.09 -10.57 -14.30
C GLY A 88 0.88 -11.55 -15.17
N ILE A 89 0.60 -11.58 -16.48
CA ILE A 89 1.34 -12.42 -17.44
C ILE A 89 2.82 -12.05 -17.46
N MET A 90 3.16 -10.75 -17.48
CA MET A 90 4.54 -10.29 -17.51
C MET A 90 5.35 -10.78 -16.30
N VAL A 91 4.75 -10.78 -15.11
CA VAL A 91 5.35 -11.31 -13.88
C VAL A 91 5.63 -12.81 -13.98
N PHE A 92 4.73 -13.59 -14.60
CA PHE A 92 4.93 -15.03 -14.79
C PHE A 92 5.94 -15.41 -15.87
N VAL A 93 6.05 -14.61 -16.94
CA VAL A 93 6.98 -14.87 -18.05
C VAL A 93 8.42 -14.52 -17.67
N TYR A 94 8.63 -13.48 -16.86
CA TYR A 94 9.97 -13.03 -16.43
C TYR A 94 10.20 -13.15 -14.91
N PRO A 95 10.07 -14.36 -14.32
CA PRO A 95 10.18 -14.51 -12.86
C PRO A 95 11.61 -14.27 -12.34
N TYR A 96 12.63 -14.49 -13.17
CA TYR A 96 14.04 -14.42 -12.78
C TYR A 96 14.66 -13.01 -12.89
N SER A 97 13.91 -12.02 -13.37
CA SER A 97 14.40 -10.63 -13.48
C SER A 97 13.52 -9.65 -12.70
N PRO A 98 13.37 -9.83 -11.36
CA PRO A 98 12.56 -8.95 -10.52
C PRO A 98 13.04 -7.50 -10.63
N PHE A 99 14.35 -7.27 -10.78
CA PHE A 99 14.93 -5.94 -10.84
C PHE A 99 14.43 -5.10 -12.01
N VAL A 100 14.05 -5.72 -13.14
CA VAL A 100 13.47 -4.99 -14.27
C VAL A 100 12.07 -4.50 -13.91
N ILE A 101 11.24 -5.38 -13.36
CA ILE A 101 9.88 -5.04 -12.91
C ILE A 101 9.95 -3.98 -11.80
N LEU A 102 10.84 -4.16 -10.81
CA LEU A 102 11.07 -3.17 -9.76
C LEU A 102 11.57 -1.84 -10.31
N SER A 103 12.41 -1.83 -11.35
CA SER A 103 12.88 -0.59 -11.96
C SER A 103 11.72 0.24 -12.53
N PHE A 104 10.70 -0.40 -13.11
CA PHE A 104 9.46 0.30 -13.50
C PHE A 104 8.74 0.90 -12.29
N PHE A 105 8.61 0.15 -11.20
CA PHE A 105 8.04 0.69 -9.96
C PHE A 105 8.86 1.85 -9.39
N VAL A 106 10.20 1.76 -9.44
CA VAL A 106 11.11 2.82 -9.00
C VAL A 106 10.91 4.10 -9.81
N ILE A 107 10.70 3.99 -11.12
CA ILE A 107 10.42 5.15 -11.97
C ILE A 107 9.11 5.82 -11.53
N ILE A 108 8.05 5.03 -11.32
CA ILE A 108 6.77 5.55 -10.84
C ILE A 108 6.95 6.24 -9.47
N LEU A 109 7.66 5.60 -8.55
CA LEU A 109 7.97 6.16 -7.23
C LEU A 109 8.82 7.43 -7.33
N GLY A 110 9.77 7.50 -8.26
CA GLY A 110 10.61 8.68 -8.51
C GLY A 110 9.78 9.87 -8.98
N ILE A 111 8.89 9.65 -9.95
CA ILE A 111 7.93 10.66 -10.43
C ILE A 111 7.03 11.11 -9.27
N TRP A 112 6.48 10.16 -8.51
CA TRP A 112 5.62 10.45 -7.38
C TRP A 112 6.34 11.23 -6.28
N SER A 113 7.59 10.90 -6.01
CA SER A 113 8.44 11.61 -5.05
C SER A 113 8.67 13.06 -5.46
N ILE A 114 8.87 13.33 -6.75
CA ILE A 114 8.99 14.70 -7.26
C ILE A 114 7.67 15.47 -7.07
N ILE A 115 6.53 14.86 -7.44
CA ILE A 115 5.21 15.48 -7.26
C ILE A 115 4.96 15.80 -5.78
N TYR A 116 5.20 14.83 -4.91
CA TYR A 116 4.95 14.97 -3.47
C TYR A 116 5.92 15.97 -2.82
N GLY A 117 7.18 15.98 -3.24
CA GLY A 117 8.16 16.99 -2.84
C GLY A 117 7.76 18.40 -3.28
N ALA A 118 7.21 18.56 -4.49
CA ALA A 118 6.70 19.84 -4.97
C ALA A 118 5.49 20.31 -4.14
N ILE A 119 4.56 19.41 -3.80
CA ILE A 119 3.43 19.73 -2.91
C ILE A 119 3.94 20.20 -1.53
N ARG A 120 4.94 19.52 -0.96
CA ARG A 120 5.55 19.91 0.31
C ARG A 120 6.21 21.28 0.26
N LEU A 121 6.86 21.63 -0.85
CA LEU A 121 7.40 22.97 -1.04
C LEU A 121 6.29 24.03 -1.08
N ILE A 122 5.18 23.75 -1.76
CA ILE A 122 4.02 24.67 -1.78
C ILE A 122 3.48 24.89 -0.36
N TRP A 123 3.39 23.85 0.47
CA TRP A 123 2.94 23.98 1.86
C TRP A 123 3.95 24.72 2.74
N ALA A 124 5.25 24.48 2.55
CA ALA A 124 6.29 25.22 3.25
C ALA A 124 6.20 26.74 2.99
N LEU A 125 5.89 27.14 1.75
CA LEU A 125 5.62 28.54 1.39
C LEU A 125 4.35 29.11 2.03
N LYS A 126 3.38 28.25 2.36
CA LYS A 126 2.13 28.63 3.05
C LYS A 126 2.26 28.77 4.57
N GLY A 127 3.46 28.57 5.13
CA GLY A 127 3.74 28.84 6.55
C GLY A 127 4.02 27.61 7.41
N ASP A 128 4.08 26.42 6.83
CA ASP A 128 4.42 25.17 7.54
C ASP A 128 5.89 25.08 8.01
N GLY A 129 6.68 26.13 7.75
CA GLY A 129 8.02 26.32 8.29
C GLY A 129 9.15 25.72 7.43
N LEU A 130 10.37 26.12 7.78
CA LEU A 130 11.61 25.77 7.06
C LEU A 130 11.86 24.25 7.01
N GLY A 131 11.39 23.51 8.03
CA GLY A 131 11.47 22.05 8.07
C GLY A 131 10.77 21.38 6.89
N MET A 132 9.57 21.85 6.51
CA MET A 132 8.87 21.30 5.36
C MET A 132 9.53 21.65 4.03
N ALA A 133 10.18 22.81 3.92
CA ALA A 133 10.95 23.17 2.74
C ALA A 133 12.14 22.22 2.52
N ILE A 134 12.91 21.94 3.58
CA ILE A 134 14.05 21.03 3.54
C ILE A 134 13.59 19.61 3.18
N LEU A 135 12.53 19.12 3.82
CA LEU A 135 11.96 17.80 3.53
C LEU A 135 11.45 17.72 2.09
N GLY A 136 10.77 18.76 1.59
CA GLY A 136 10.30 18.85 0.21
C GLY A 136 11.45 18.75 -0.78
N LEU A 137 12.50 19.57 -0.59
CA LEU A 137 13.69 19.55 -1.44
C LEU A 137 14.40 18.19 -1.41
N LEU A 138 14.59 17.61 -0.23
CA LEU A 138 15.22 16.29 -0.08
C LEU A 138 14.39 15.20 -0.78
N THR A 139 13.06 15.28 -0.71
CA THR A 139 12.15 14.35 -1.40
C THR A 139 12.25 14.47 -2.92
N ILE A 140 12.40 15.69 -3.46
CA ILE A 140 12.62 15.90 -4.90
C ILE A 140 13.98 15.34 -5.32
N VAL A 141 15.04 15.63 -4.57
CA VAL A 141 16.40 15.12 -4.85
C VAL A 141 16.40 13.60 -4.86
N LEU A 142 15.75 12.95 -3.88
CA LEU A 142 15.58 11.50 -3.86
C LEU A 142 14.82 11.01 -5.10
N GLY A 143 13.73 11.69 -5.49
CA GLY A 143 12.98 11.34 -6.70
C GLY A 143 13.85 11.40 -7.96
N ILE A 144 14.64 12.47 -8.12
CA ILE A 144 15.57 12.61 -9.25
C ILE A 144 16.64 11.51 -9.22
N LEU A 145 17.23 11.21 -8.06
CA LEU A 145 18.23 10.14 -7.91
C LEU A 145 17.67 8.77 -8.32
N LEU A 146 16.42 8.47 -7.94
CA LEU A 146 15.74 7.24 -8.34
C LEU A 146 15.52 7.18 -9.86
N LEU A 147 15.29 8.30 -10.53
CA LEU A 147 15.11 8.35 -11.98
C LEU A 147 16.43 8.23 -12.75
N VAL A 148 17.53 8.76 -12.21
CA VAL A 148 18.85 8.67 -12.84
C VAL A 148 19.39 7.24 -12.82
N ASN A 149 19.18 6.52 -11.71
CA ASN A 149 19.57 5.12 -11.61
C ASN A 149 18.46 4.26 -10.98
N PRO A 150 17.47 3.84 -11.78
CA PRO A 150 16.35 3.03 -11.28
C PRO A 150 16.79 1.67 -10.73
N LEU A 151 17.87 1.10 -11.25
CA LEU A 151 18.41 -0.17 -10.77
C LEU A 151 18.96 -0.04 -9.35
N ALA A 152 19.67 1.05 -9.05
CA ALA A 152 20.12 1.31 -7.68
C ALA A 152 18.94 1.46 -6.73
N GLY A 153 17.87 2.16 -7.15
CA GLY A 153 16.62 2.22 -6.40
C GLY A 153 16.00 0.84 -6.16
N ALA A 154 15.91 0.01 -7.21
CA ALA A 154 15.33 -1.33 -7.14
C ALA A 154 16.09 -2.24 -6.17
N VAL A 155 17.40 -2.05 -6.05
CA VAL A 155 18.20 -2.71 -5.03
C VAL A 155 17.85 -2.13 -3.66
N VAL A 156 17.97 -0.83 -3.42
CA VAL A 156 17.83 -0.24 -2.08
C VAL A 156 16.42 -0.36 -1.48
N LEU A 157 15.37 -0.32 -2.29
CA LEU A 157 13.97 -0.31 -1.82
C LEU A 157 13.61 -1.47 -0.88
N PRO A 158 13.93 -2.75 -1.18
CA PRO A 158 13.75 -3.87 -0.26
C PRO A 158 14.21 -3.60 1.17
N TRP A 159 15.38 -2.97 1.35
CA TRP A 159 15.88 -2.64 2.69
C TRP A 159 15.07 -1.55 3.37
N ILE A 160 14.74 -0.47 2.64
CA ILE A 160 13.93 0.63 3.18
C ILE A 160 12.56 0.10 3.63
N TYR A 161 11.87 -0.63 2.75
CA TYR A 161 10.58 -1.23 3.06
C TYR A 161 10.69 -2.30 4.15
N GLY A 162 11.75 -3.12 4.15
CA GLY A 162 11.99 -4.12 5.20
C GLY A 162 12.07 -3.48 6.59
N ILE A 163 12.85 -2.41 6.74
CA ILE A 163 12.94 -1.66 8.01
C ILE A 163 11.58 -1.07 8.37
N SER A 164 10.89 -0.42 7.43
CA SER A 164 9.57 0.18 7.68
C SER A 164 8.53 -0.86 8.09
N LEU A 165 8.53 -2.05 7.49
CA LEU A 165 7.62 -3.14 7.84
C LEU A 165 7.94 -3.72 9.22
N VAL A 166 9.21 -3.85 9.58
CA VAL A 166 9.57 -4.28 10.95
C VAL A 166 9.09 -3.25 11.98
N ILE A 167 9.34 -1.96 11.76
CA ILE A 167 8.89 -0.90 12.67
C ILE A 167 7.36 -0.86 12.77
N GLY A 168 6.67 -0.83 11.63
CA GLY A 168 5.21 -0.79 11.56
C GLY A 168 4.55 -2.04 12.13
N GLY A 169 5.12 -3.21 11.86
CA GLY A 169 4.63 -4.48 12.39
C GLY A 169 4.80 -4.57 13.90
N VAL A 170 5.93 -4.11 14.46
CA VAL A 170 6.11 -4.01 15.91
C VAL A 170 5.10 -3.04 16.53
N ALA A 171 4.83 -1.89 15.90
CA ALA A 171 3.81 -0.97 16.34
C ALA A 171 2.40 -1.61 16.35
N ALA A 172 2.04 -2.33 15.28
CA ALA A 172 0.77 -3.05 15.18
C ALA A 172 0.63 -4.14 16.26
N LEU A 173 1.71 -4.85 16.60
CA LEU A 173 1.72 -5.80 17.72
C LEU A 173 1.40 -5.10 19.05
N ILE A 174 2.06 -3.96 19.32
CA ILE A 174 1.84 -3.17 20.54
C ILE A 174 0.37 -2.72 20.61
N ASP A 175 -0.18 -2.19 19.52
CA ASP A 175 -1.56 -1.70 19.49
C ASP A 175 -2.57 -2.85 19.60
N GLY A 176 -2.31 -3.99 18.97
CA GLY A 176 -3.10 -5.21 19.11
C GLY A 176 -3.21 -5.69 20.57
N PHE A 177 -2.09 -5.71 21.30
CA PHE A 177 -2.10 -6.07 22.72
C PHE A 177 -2.77 -5.01 23.60
N ARG A 178 -2.62 -3.72 23.28
CA ARG A 178 -3.35 -2.62 23.96
C ARG A 178 -4.87 -2.76 23.79
N MET A 179 -5.35 -3.09 22.60
CA MET A 179 -6.76 -3.34 22.34
C MET A 179 -7.31 -4.53 23.12
N LYS A 180 -6.52 -5.60 23.29
CA LYS A 180 -6.90 -6.73 24.15
C LYS A 180 -7.05 -6.30 25.61
N SER A 181 -6.16 -5.43 26.10
CA SER A 181 -6.17 -4.96 27.49
C SER A 181 -7.27 -3.93 27.79
N GLY A 182 -7.70 -3.14 26.80
CA GLY A 182 -8.72 -2.09 26.95
C GLY A 182 -10.17 -2.59 27.04
N LYS A 183 -10.44 -3.87 26.77
CA LYS A 183 -11.80 -4.45 26.82
C LYS A 183 -12.31 -4.77 28.24
N ASN A 184 -11.57 -4.41 29.30
CA ASN A 184 -11.91 -4.75 30.69
C ASN A 184 -12.67 -3.67 31.49
N THR A 185 -13.04 -2.52 30.90
CA THR A 185 -13.82 -1.50 31.62
C THR A 185 -14.89 -0.87 30.72
N SER A 186 -16.11 -1.43 30.72
CA SER A 186 -17.39 -0.69 30.81
C SER A 186 -18.59 -1.56 30.40
N TYR A 187 -19.21 -2.20 31.39
CA TYR A 187 -20.67 -2.25 31.54
C TYR A 187 -20.97 -2.23 33.05
N PRO A 188 -21.16 -1.07 33.70
CA PRO A 188 -21.97 -1.03 34.90
C PRO A 188 -23.42 -1.30 34.47
N GLY A 189 -24.01 -2.35 35.05
CA GLY A 189 -25.42 -2.69 34.91
C GLY A 189 -26.36 -1.71 35.59
#